data_AF-A0A955DMG9-F1
#
_entry.id   AF-A0A955DMG9-F1
#
_cell.length_a   1.000
_cell.length_b   1.000
_cell.length_c   1.000
_cell.angle_alpha   90.00
_cell.angle_beta   90.00
_cell.angle_gamma   90.00
#
_symmetry.space_group_name_H-M   'P 1'
#
loop_
_entity.id
_entity.type
_entity.pdbx_description
1 polymer ?
#
loop_
_entity_poly.entity_id
_entity_poly.type
_entity_poly.pdbx_seq_one_letter_code
_entity_poly.pdbx_strand_id
1 'polypeptide(L)'
;DLPTPDRPVLDAERSQRVKAVIDEMPVHLREILLLSYFQQLSYNQIADALEIPLGTVKSRLHTAVAAFGRGWSRVEAQSPTSDDARGDE
;
A
#
# COMPACT_ATOMS: atom_id res chain seq x y z
N ASP A 1 -7.64 27.61 -12.69
CA ASP A 1 -7.09 26.75 -11.62
C ASP A 1 -5.65 26.41 -11.87
N LEU A 2 -4.75 27.06 -11.13
CA LEU A 2 -3.38 26.57 -10.96
C LEU A 2 -3.44 25.42 -9.94
N PRO A 3 -2.87 24.24 -10.22
CA PRO A 3 -2.78 23.19 -9.22
C PRO A 3 -1.98 23.72 -8.02
N THR A 4 -2.58 23.68 -6.84
CA THR A 4 -1.92 24.07 -5.59
C THR A 4 -0.65 23.24 -5.45
N PRO A 5 0.55 23.86 -5.33
CA PRO A 5 1.83 23.15 -5.32
C PRO A 5 1.93 22.13 -4.18
N ASP A 6 1.15 22.30 -3.12
CA ASP A 6 1.08 21.40 -1.97
C ASP A 6 0.48 20.02 -2.32
N ARG A 7 -0.50 19.95 -3.24
CA ARG A 7 -1.15 18.68 -3.61
C ARG A 7 -0.20 17.65 -4.25
N PRO A 8 0.57 17.98 -5.32
CA PRO A 8 1.46 17.01 -5.94
C PRO A 8 2.63 16.59 -5.02
N VAL A 9 3.04 17.44 -4.07
CA VAL A 9 4.08 17.10 -3.08
C VAL A 9 3.53 16.14 -2.02
N LEU A 10 2.34 16.41 -1.46
CA LEU A 10 1.67 15.52 -0.50
C LEU A 10 1.38 14.14 -1.11
N ASP A 11 1.01 14.09 -2.39
CA ASP A 11 0.80 12.84 -3.12
C ASP A 11 2.11 12.06 -3.32
N ALA A 12 3.24 12.75 -3.55
CA ALA A 12 4.56 12.13 -3.67
C ALA A 12 5.06 11.55 -2.34
N GLU A 13 4.92 12.28 -1.24
CA GLU A 13 5.31 11.83 0.11
C GLU A 13 4.49 10.61 0.55
N ARG A 14 3.18 10.64 0.31
CA ARG A 14 2.31 9.50 0.58
C ARG A 14 2.69 8.29 -0.28
N SER A 15 2.97 8.51 -1.56
CA SER A 15 3.40 7.44 -2.48
C SER A 15 4.74 6.81 -2.03
N GLN A 16 5.69 7.62 -1.57
CA GLN A 16 6.96 7.13 -1.02
C GLN A 16 6.74 6.29 0.24
N ARG A 17 5.86 6.73 1.15
CA ARG A 17 5.48 5.98 2.35
C ARG A 17 4.83 4.64 2.00
N VAL A 18 3.90 4.61 1.03
CA VAL A 18 3.28 3.37 0.56
C VAL A 18 4.32 2.42 0.00
N LYS A 19 5.24 2.94 -0.84
CA LYS A 19 6.32 2.16 -1.42
C LYS A 19 7.24 1.57 -0.34
N ALA A 20 7.61 2.35 0.66
CA ALA A 20 8.45 1.88 1.77
C ALA A 20 7.81 0.69 2.51
N VAL A 21 6.51 0.79 2.85
CA VAL A 21 5.79 -0.33 3.50
C VAL A 21 5.78 -1.57 2.62
N ILE A 22 5.50 -1.41 1.32
CA ILE A 22 5.48 -2.52 0.36
C ILE A 22 6.88 -3.17 0.23
N ASP A 23 7.94 -2.36 0.21
CA ASP A 23 9.32 -2.81 0.08
C ASP A 23 9.84 -3.61 1.30
N GLU A 24 9.24 -3.41 2.47
CA GLU A 24 9.52 -4.18 3.69
C GLU A 24 8.73 -5.50 3.76
N MET A 25 7.66 -5.66 2.96
CA MET A 25 6.87 -6.89 2.97
C MET A 25 7.66 -8.07 2.40
N PRO A 26 7.48 -9.29 2.93
CA PRO A 26 7.97 -10.51 2.30
C PRO A 26 7.56 -10.60 0.83
N VAL A 27 8.47 -11.03 -0.04
CA VAL A 27 8.30 -11.03 -1.51
C VAL A 27 6.97 -11.62 -1.95
N HIS A 28 6.60 -12.79 -1.42
CA HIS A 28 5.36 -13.49 -1.78
C HIS A 28 4.07 -12.75 -1.35
N LEU A 29 4.13 -11.90 -0.32
CA LEU A 29 3.00 -11.07 0.10
C LEU A 29 2.92 -9.78 -0.72
N ARG A 30 4.08 -9.20 -1.05
CA ARG A 30 4.15 -8.04 -1.96
C ARG A 30 3.61 -8.40 -3.33
N GLU A 31 4.11 -9.48 -3.92
CA GLU A 31 3.76 -9.91 -5.27
C GLU A 31 2.25 -10.12 -5.42
N ILE A 32 1.62 -10.82 -4.47
CA ILE A 32 0.18 -11.08 -4.55
C ILE A 32 -0.66 -9.80 -4.41
N LEU A 33 -0.20 -8.85 -3.60
CA LEU A 33 -0.84 -7.56 -3.41
C LEU A 33 -0.71 -6.69 -4.68
N LEU A 34 0.47 -6.70 -5.32
CA LEU A 34 0.69 -6.00 -6.58
C LEU A 34 -0.19 -6.54 -7.72
N LEU A 35 -0.24 -7.87 -7.87
CA LEU A 35 -1.08 -8.49 -8.89
C LEU A 35 -2.58 -8.20 -8.68
N SER A 36 -3.04 -8.19 -7.42
CA SER A 36 -4.45 -7.92 -7.11
C SER A 36 -4.84 -6.46 -7.24
N TYR A 37 -4.02 -5.51 -6.78
CA TYR A 37 -4.41 -4.10 -6.68
C TYR A 37 -3.91 -3.23 -7.82
N PHE A 38 -2.72 -3.53 -8.36
CA PHE A 38 -2.14 -2.75 -9.46
C PHE A 38 -2.48 -3.36 -10.82
N GLN A 39 -2.36 -4.68 -10.95
CA GLN A 39 -2.69 -5.38 -12.19
C GLN A 39 -4.16 -5.82 -12.27
N GLN A 40 -4.93 -5.62 -11.20
CA GLN A 40 -6.37 -5.94 -11.13
C GLN A 40 -6.71 -7.38 -11.54
N LEU A 41 -5.78 -8.32 -11.32
CA LEU A 41 -6.01 -9.73 -11.63
C LEU A 41 -7.02 -10.33 -10.64
N SER A 42 -7.91 -11.17 -11.15
CA SER A 42 -8.78 -11.99 -10.30
C SER A 42 -7.97 -13.04 -9.54
N TYR A 43 -8.53 -13.56 -8.44
CA TYR A 43 -7.82 -14.58 -7.65
C TYR A 43 -7.50 -15.86 -8.44
N ASN A 44 -8.32 -16.21 -9.43
CA ASN A 44 -8.04 -17.33 -10.34
C ASN A 44 -6.85 -17.00 -11.25
N GLN A 45 -6.82 -15.82 -11.86
CA GLN A 45 -5.68 -15.40 -12.70
C GLN A 45 -4.37 -15.30 -11.90
N ILE A 46 -4.45 -14.90 -10.62
CA ILE A 46 -3.29 -14.89 -9.73
C ILE A 46 -2.85 -16.33 -9.40
N ALA A 47 -3.79 -17.23 -9.14
CA ALA A 47 -3.51 -18.64 -8.89
C ALA A 47 -2.79 -19.28 -10.09
N ASP A 48 -3.28 -19.01 -11.30
CA ASP A 48 -2.70 -19.49 -12.55
C ASP A 48 -1.32 -18.87 -12.81
N ALA A 49 -1.18 -17.55 -12.66
CA ALA A 49 0.07 -16.84 -12.92
C ALA A 49 1.22 -17.21 -11.97
N LEU A 50 0.89 -17.56 -10.72
CA LEU A 50 1.86 -17.93 -9.69
C LEU A 50 1.99 -19.45 -9.50
N GLU A 51 1.21 -20.24 -10.24
CA GLU A 51 1.14 -21.71 -10.12
C GLU A 51 0.90 -22.18 -8.67
N ILE A 52 -0.02 -21.52 -7.95
CA ILE A 52 -0.38 -21.84 -6.56
C ILE A 52 -1.90 -22.09 -6.41
N PRO A 53 -2.32 -22.87 -5.40
CA PRO A 53 -3.75 -23.09 -5.15
C PRO A 53 -4.52 -21.79 -4.87
N LEU A 54 -5.77 -21.71 -5.35
CA LEU A 54 -6.68 -20.58 -5.06
C LEU A 54 -6.85 -20.32 -3.55
N GLY A 55 -6.84 -21.38 -2.73
CA GLY A 55 -6.84 -21.25 -1.26
C GLY A 55 -5.61 -20.53 -0.71
N THR A 56 -4.43 -20.79 -1.30
CA THR A 56 -3.18 -20.10 -0.99
C THR A 56 -3.21 -18.65 -1.43
N VAL A 57 -3.84 -18.33 -2.56
CA VAL A 57 -4.04 -16.95 -3.00
C VAL A 57 -4.83 -16.16 -1.94
N LYS A 58 -5.97 -16.69 -1.51
CA LYS A 58 -6.82 -16.05 -0.51
C LYS A 58 -6.09 -15.85 0.82
N SER A 59 -5.40 -16.88 1.32
CA SER A 59 -4.68 -16.80 2.60
C SER A 59 -3.47 -15.86 2.55
N ARG A 60 -2.70 -15.87 1.45
CA ARG A 60 -1.60 -14.94 1.23
C ARG A 60 -2.09 -13.50 1.10
N LEU A 61 -3.17 -13.25 0.36
CA LEU A 61 -3.72 -11.90 0.21
C LEU A 61 -4.23 -11.34 1.55
N HIS A 62 -4.95 -12.15 2.33
CA HIS A 62 -5.35 -11.76 3.68
C HIS A 62 -4.14 -11.39 4.56
N THR A 63 -3.10 -12.23 4.51
CA THR A 63 -1.85 -11.99 5.25
C THR A 63 -1.13 -10.73 4.76
N ALA A 64 -1.14 -10.48 3.45
CA ALA A 64 -0.51 -9.32 2.82
C ALA A 64 -1.19 -8.01 3.24
N VAL A 65 -2.53 -7.96 3.22
CA VAL A 65 -3.29 -6.78 3.68
C VAL A 65 -3.04 -6.52 5.16
N ALA A 66 -3.04 -7.55 5.99
CA ALA A 66 -2.75 -7.39 7.42
C ALA A 66 -1.30 -6.93 7.67
N ALA A 67 -0.33 -7.44 6.90
CA ALA A 67 1.07 -7.03 6.98
C ALA A 67 1.25 -5.57 6.56
N PHE A 68 0.62 -5.16 5.45
CA PHE A 68 0.60 -3.78 5.00
C PHE A 68 0.00 -2.87 6.07
N GLY A 69 -1.16 -3.21 6.62
CA GLY A 69 -1.81 -2.42 7.67
C GLY A 69 -0.91 -2.19 8.89
N ARG A 70 -0.21 -3.24 9.36
CA ARG A 70 0.76 -3.10 10.46
C ARG A 70 1.95 -2.20 10.11
N GLY A 71 2.49 -2.32 8.89
CA GLY A 71 3.57 -1.46 8.41
C GLY A 71 3.12 0.00 8.28
N TRP A 72 1.92 0.21 7.74
CA TRP A 72 1.32 1.53 7.56
C TRP A 72 1.08 2.24 8.89
N SER A 73 0.53 1.55 9.90
CA SER A 73 0.37 2.12 11.25
C SER A 73 1.69 2.60 11.86
N ARG A 74 2.81 1.92 11.55
CA ARG A 74 4.13 2.35 12.00
C ARG A 74 4.53 3.66 11.31
N VAL A 75 4.37 3.73 9.99
CA VAL A 75 4.75 4.90 9.18
C VAL A 75 3.89 6.13 9.51
N GLU A 76 2.59 5.94 9.75
CA GLU A 76 1.69 6.99 10.21
C GLU A 76 2.08 7.52 11.60
N ALA A 77 2.38 6.63 12.55
CA ALA A 77 2.78 7.04 13.90
C ALA A 77 4.13 7.81 13.95
N GLN A 78 4.96 7.69 12.92
CA GLN A 78 6.25 8.39 12.79
C GLN A 78 6.14 9.69 11.99
N SER A 79 4.97 10.00 11.43
CA SER A 79 4.76 11.24 10.70
C SER A 79 4.49 12.36 11.71
N PRO A 80 5.37 13.36 11.87
CA PRO A 80 5.06 14.51 12.72
C PRO A 80 3.84 15.21 12.11
N THR A 81 2.78 15.36 12.90
CA THR A 81 1.57 16.10 12.57
C THR A 81 1.95 17.45 11.96
N SER A 82 1.87 17.56 10.64
CA SER A 82 2.01 18.83 9.91
C SER A 82 0.63 19.40 9.56
N ASP A 83 -0.37 19.12 10.40
CA ASP A 83 -1.76 19.57 10.24
C ASP A 83 -2.19 20.56 11.35
N ASP A 84 -1.29 20.98 12.24
CA ASP A 84 -1.57 22.00 13.28
C ASP A 84 -1.37 23.46 12.79
N ALA A 85 -1.38 23.71 11.48
CA ALA A 85 -1.19 25.05 10.93
C ALA A 85 -2.27 25.42 9.91
N ARG A 86 -3.54 25.46 10.33
CA ARG A 86 -4.58 26.33 9.73
C ARG A 86 -5.82 26.32 10.62
N GLY A 87 -5.93 27.32 11.49
CA GLY A 87 -7.12 27.51 12.30
C GLY A 87 -7.15 28.69 13.26
N ASP A 88 -6.18 29.61 13.23
CA ASP A 88 -6.29 30.90 13.92
C ASP A 88 -5.98 32.01 12.91
N GLU A 89 -7.02 32.56 12.29
CA GLU A 89 -7.23 34.00 12.09
C GLU A 89 -8.71 34.30 11.76
#